data_AF-A0A0L0CUK5-F1
#
_entry.id   AF-A0A0L0CUK5-F1
#
_cell.length_a   1.000
_cell.length_b   1.000
_cell.length_c   1.000
_cell.angle_alpha   90.00
_cell.angle_beta   90.00
_cell.angle_gamma   90.00
#
_symmetry.space_group_name_H-M   'P 1'
#
loop_
_entity.id
_entity.type
_entity.pdbx_description
1 polymer ?
#
loop_
_entity_poly.entity_id
_entity_poly.type
_entity_poly.pdbx_seq_one_letter_code
_entity_poly.pdbx_strand_id
1 'polypeptide(L)'
;MIAQKLHEKIYELLNMRYTNNYVFNSKNIQRPLLILADRQIDLSVMIQHAWTYQALIHDKDTNNCVIKSYDIDTNDTFFKNNCHKPFPDVANNISECLNSYNEKMKNINKNEHTNNANNANFINHSSNNNNNNITGGLMNAMNILPEMTEHKRLLDMHTNILTELIKEIKEREFDKFYENEFDLNV
;
A
#
# COMPACT_ATOMS: atom_id res chain seq x y z
N MET A 1 -17.19 -4.77 33.21
CA MET A 1 -18.53 -5.24 32.74
C MET A 1 -18.46 -5.96 31.39
N ILE A 2 -17.78 -5.44 30.36
CA ILE A 2 -17.69 -6.10 29.03
C ILE A 2 -16.84 -7.39 29.08
N ALA A 3 -15.65 -7.33 29.70
CA ALA A 3 -14.76 -8.49 29.81
C ALA A 3 -15.42 -9.70 30.48
N GLN A 4 -16.15 -9.46 31.57
CA GLN A 4 -16.88 -10.51 32.29
C GLN A 4 -18.01 -11.11 31.44
N LYS A 5 -18.83 -10.27 30.79
CA LYS A 5 -19.89 -10.75 29.88
C LYS A 5 -19.32 -11.56 28.71
N LEU A 6 -18.19 -11.12 28.16
CA LEU A 6 -17.50 -11.84 27.09
C LEU A 6 -16.95 -13.18 27.59
N HIS A 7 -16.35 -13.21 28.78
CA HIS A 7 -15.86 -14.44 29.42
C HIS A 7 -17.00 -15.45 29.60
N GLU A 8 -18.11 -15.04 30.19
CA GLU A 8 -19.30 -15.88 30.41
C GLU A 8 -19.79 -16.47 29.07
N LYS A 9 -19.88 -15.64 28.02
CA LYS A 9 -20.33 -16.08 26.70
C LYS A 9 -19.35 -17.04 26.01
N ILE A 10 -18.04 -16.79 26.09
CA ILE A 10 -17.01 -17.70 25.55
C ILE A 10 -17.07 -19.04 26.29
N TYR A 11 -17.20 -18.99 27.62
CA TYR A 11 -17.28 -20.18 28.47
C TYR A 11 -18.52 -21.03 28.15
N GLU A 12 -19.68 -20.40 27.98
CA GLU A 12 -20.91 -21.08 27.55
C GLU A 12 -20.75 -21.72 26.16
N LEU A 13 -20.20 -20.99 25.19
CA LEU A 13 -19.98 -21.51 23.83
C LEU A 13 -18.99 -22.68 23.79
N LEU A 14 -17.98 -22.69 24.65
CA LEU A 14 -17.04 -23.80 24.81
C LEU A 14 -17.73 -25.04 25.38
N ASN A 15 -18.58 -24.87 26.40
CA ASN A 15 -19.29 -25.98 27.03
C ASN A 15 -20.44 -26.54 26.16
N MET A 16 -21.07 -25.70 25.33
CA MET A 16 -22.12 -26.11 24.40
C MET A 16 -21.61 -26.97 23.22
N ARG A 17 -20.32 -26.84 22.85
CA ARG A 17 -19.73 -27.53 21.69
C ARG A 17 -18.96 -28.80 22.08
N TYR A 18 -19.69 -29.86 22.43
CA TYR A 18 -19.09 -31.19 22.59
C TYR A 18 -18.58 -31.84 21.28
N THR A 19 -18.83 -31.26 20.10
CA THR A 19 -18.62 -31.95 18.81
C THR A 19 -17.72 -31.27 17.78
N ASN A 20 -17.23 -30.04 17.99
CA ASN A 20 -16.35 -29.36 17.01
C ASN A 20 -15.19 -28.61 17.67
N ASN A 21 -14.30 -29.40 18.28
CA ASN A 21 -13.05 -29.00 18.90
C ASN A 21 -11.93 -28.80 17.86
N TYR A 22 -12.07 -27.82 16.96
CA TYR A 22 -10.98 -27.45 16.02
C TYR A 22 -10.31 -26.11 16.39
N VAL A 23 -11.03 -25.18 17.01
CA VAL A 23 -10.53 -23.83 17.33
C VAL A 23 -9.67 -23.80 18.60
N PHE A 24 -9.97 -24.66 19.59
CA PHE A 24 -9.29 -24.66 20.90
C PHE A 24 -8.56 -25.98 21.21
N ASN A 25 -8.55 -26.92 20.26
CA ASN A 25 -7.86 -28.22 20.38
C ASN A 25 -6.51 -28.24 19.64
N SER A 26 -6.01 -27.06 19.29
CA SER A 26 -4.67 -26.92 18.77
C SER A 26 -3.69 -27.36 19.86
N LYS A 27 -2.84 -28.34 19.55
CA LYS A 27 -1.71 -28.76 20.40
C LYS A 27 -0.60 -27.69 20.47
N ASN A 28 -0.86 -26.47 20.00
CA ASN A 28 0.05 -25.35 20.18
C ASN A 28 0.06 -24.93 21.65
N ILE A 29 1.26 -24.85 22.21
CA ILE A 29 1.52 -24.38 23.59
C ILE A 29 1.10 -22.91 23.77
N GLN A 30 0.96 -22.16 22.67
CA GLN A 30 0.59 -20.76 22.67
C GLN A 30 -0.93 -20.59 22.72
N ARG A 31 -1.44 -20.20 23.89
CA ARG A 31 -2.85 -19.84 24.08
C ARG A 31 -3.09 -18.39 23.65
N PRO A 32 -4.16 -18.09 22.89
CA PRO A 32 -4.47 -16.72 22.50
C PRO A 32 -4.88 -15.88 23.72
N LEU A 33 -4.37 -14.64 23.80
CA LEU A 33 -4.74 -13.65 24.81
C LEU A 33 -5.55 -12.54 24.15
N LEU A 34 -6.74 -12.26 24.69
CA LEU A 34 -7.55 -11.10 24.29
C LEU A 34 -7.44 -10.03 25.37
N ILE A 35 -6.93 -8.86 25.01
CA ILE A 35 -6.83 -7.70 25.90
C ILE A 35 -7.97 -6.75 25.57
N LEU A 36 -8.78 -6.41 26.57
CA LEU A 36 -9.79 -5.37 26.47
C LEU A 36 -9.29 -4.17 27.26
N ALA A 37 -8.87 -3.14 26.56
CA ALA A 37 -8.46 -1.88 27.14
C ALA A 37 -9.56 -0.83 26.94
N ASP A 38 -9.73 0.02 27.95
CA ASP A 38 -10.57 1.20 27.84
C ASP A 38 -9.71 2.36 27.30
N ARG A 39 -10.28 3.23 26.47
CA ARG A 39 -9.54 4.30 25.80
C ARG A 39 -8.92 5.30 26.79
N GLN A 40 -9.53 5.43 27.97
CA GLN A 40 -9.05 6.28 29.06
C GLN A 40 -7.64 5.92 29.58
N ILE A 41 -7.12 4.72 29.25
CA ILE A 41 -5.76 4.33 29.65
C ILE A 41 -4.69 5.27 29.08
N ASP A 42 -4.97 5.84 27.91
CA ASP A 42 -4.08 6.74 27.20
C ASP A 42 -4.91 7.61 26.25
N LEU A 43 -5.16 8.86 26.64
CA LEU A 43 -5.88 9.81 25.80
C LEU A 43 -4.95 10.64 24.91
N SER A 44 -3.64 10.70 25.20
CA SER A 44 -2.71 11.54 24.43
C SER A 44 -2.60 11.02 22.99
N VAL A 45 -2.60 9.70 22.80
CA VAL A 45 -2.58 9.08 21.46
C VAL A 45 -3.80 9.46 20.60
N MET A 46 -4.90 9.92 21.19
CA MET A 46 -6.10 10.33 20.43
C MET A 46 -6.03 11.77 19.90
N ILE A 47 -5.11 12.58 20.42
CA ILE A 47 -4.94 13.98 20.04
C ILE A 47 -3.59 14.26 19.41
N GLN A 48 -2.59 13.41 19.66
CA GLN A 48 -1.24 13.60 19.18
C GLN A 48 -1.18 13.54 17.65
N HIS A 49 -0.51 14.54 17.09
CA HIS A 49 -0.17 14.60 15.69
C HIS A 49 0.82 13.49 15.35
N ALA A 50 0.50 12.69 14.33
CA ALA A 50 1.36 11.61 13.86
C ALA A 50 1.87 11.92 12.45
N TRP A 51 3.16 11.65 12.24
CA TRP A 51 3.88 12.01 11.01
C TRP A 51 4.11 10.82 10.05
N THR A 52 3.36 9.73 10.23
CA THR A 52 3.40 8.58 9.32
C THR A 52 2.41 8.74 8.18
N TYR A 53 2.67 8.09 7.05
CA TYR A 53 1.83 8.23 5.86
C TYR A 53 0.36 7.84 6.09
N GLN A 54 0.13 6.71 6.78
CA GLN A 54 -1.22 6.26 7.11
C GLN A 54 -1.96 7.23 8.04
N ALA A 55 -1.27 7.76 9.05
CA ALA A 55 -1.90 8.65 10.01
C ALA A 55 -2.31 9.97 9.36
N LEU A 56 -1.45 10.53 8.50
CA LEU A 56 -1.74 11.76 7.75
C LEU A 56 -2.91 11.58 6.76
N ILE A 57 -2.99 10.44 6.08
CA ILE A 57 -4.14 10.12 5.22
C ILE A 57 -5.43 10.07 6.04
N HIS A 58 -5.40 9.38 7.19
CA HIS A 58 -6.57 9.23 8.05
C HIS A 58 -7.02 10.57 8.65
N ASP A 59 -6.08 11.40 9.13
CA ASP A 59 -6.39 12.74 9.64
C ASP A 59 -6.99 13.63 8.54
N LYS A 60 -6.50 13.53 7.31
CA LYS A 60 -7.06 14.27 6.17
C LYS A 60 -8.48 13.81 5.79
N ASP A 61 -8.75 12.51 5.86
CA ASP A 61 -10.05 11.93 5.49
C ASP A 61 -11.15 12.29 6.52
N THR A 62 -10.82 12.21 7.81
CA THR A 62 -11.75 12.59 8.90
C THR A 62 -12.18 14.07 8.85
N ASN A 63 -11.38 14.93 8.20
CA ASN A 63 -11.65 16.36 8.05
C ASN A 63 -12.50 16.74 6.81
N ASN A 64 -13.14 15.77 6.11
CA ASN A 64 -14.14 16.00 5.06
C ASN A 64 -13.67 16.88 3.88
N CYS A 65 -12.50 16.63 3.31
CA CYS A 65 -12.05 17.34 2.11
C CYS A 65 -12.59 16.66 0.83
N VAL A 66 -13.77 17.12 0.35
CA VAL A 66 -14.64 16.51 -0.68
C VAL A 66 -14.08 16.50 -2.13
N ILE A 67 -12.81 16.80 -2.38
CA ILE A 67 -12.40 17.17 -3.75
C ILE A 67 -11.97 15.96 -4.62
N LYS A 68 -11.43 14.88 -4.04
CA LYS A 68 -11.15 13.59 -4.73
C LYS A 68 -11.07 12.44 -3.73
N SER A 69 -11.87 11.39 -3.90
CA SER A 69 -11.81 10.15 -3.14
C SER A 69 -10.96 9.11 -3.87
N TYR A 70 -10.11 8.41 -3.12
CA TYR A 70 -9.29 7.31 -3.63
C TYR A 70 -9.54 6.07 -2.78
N ASP A 71 -9.78 4.94 -3.42
CA ASP A 71 -9.91 3.66 -2.73
C ASP A 71 -8.52 3.00 -2.63
N ILE A 72 -8.01 2.91 -1.40
CA ILE A 72 -6.76 2.20 -1.11
C ILE A 72 -7.10 0.72 -0.92
N ASP A 73 -6.85 -0.10 -1.94
CA ASP A 73 -7.13 -1.53 -1.87
C ASP A 73 -6.14 -2.26 -0.94
N THR A 74 -6.62 -3.32 -0.32
CA THR A 74 -5.82 -4.33 0.36
C THR A 74 -4.74 -4.97 -0.50
N ASN A 75 -4.74 -4.84 -1.83
CA ASN A 75 -3.67 -5.32 -2.70
C ASN A 75 -2.64 -4.26 -3.09
N ASP A 76 -2.83 -3.02 -2.64
CA ASP A 76 -1.91 -1.92 -2.91
C ASP A 76 -0.54 -2.20 -2.26
N THR A 77 0.43 -2.57 -3.10
CA THR A 77 1.79 -2.90 -2.67
C THR A 77 2.56 -1.67 -2.24
N PHE A 78 2.28 -0.51 -2.83
CA PHE A 78 2.93 0.74 -2.45
C PHE A 78 2.47 1.15 -1.05
N PHE A 79 1.16 1.17 -0.80
CA PHE A 79 0.61 1.54 0.50
C PHE A 79 1.10 0.60 1.60
N LYS A 80 1.01 -0.73 1.41
CA LYS A 80 1.49 -1.72 2.40
C LYS A 80 2.94 -1.50 2.84
N ASN A 81 3.80 -1.14 1.89
CA ASN A 81 5.23 -0.98 2.13
C ASN A 81 5.58 0.38 2.75
N ASN A 82 4.69 1.36 2.69
CA ASN A 82 4.98 2.75 3.04
C ASN A 82 4.03 3.34 4.10
N CYS A 83 2.91 2.70 4.42
CA CYS A 83 1.88 3.22 5.33
C CYS A 83 2.43 3.57 6.73
N HIS A 84 3.33 2.77 7.26
CA HIS A 84 3.94 2.98 8.58
C HIS A 84 5.20 3.86 8.56
N LYS A 85 5.68 4.28 7.37
CA LYS A 85 6.91 5.06 7.26
C LYS A 85 6.65 6.55 7.54
N PRO A 86 7.66 7.29 8.04
CA PRO A 86 7.60 8.74 8.12
C PRO A 86 7.30 9.38 6.76
N PHE A 87 6.54 10.47 6.77
CA PHE A 87 6.12 11.17 5.57
C PHE A 87 7.27 11.55 4.60
N PRO A 88 8.43 12.06 5.07
CA PRO A 88 9.54 12.39 4.17
C PRO A 88 10.08 11.17 3.41
N ASP A 89 10.14 10.00 4.06
CA ASP A 89 10.62 8.77 3.42
C ASP A 89 9.65 8.31 2.34
N VAL A 90 8.35 8.51 2.54
CA VAL A 90 7.34 8.16 1.52
C VAL A 90 7.45 9.07 0.30
N ALA A 91 7.70 10.37 0.49
CA ALA A 91 7.94 11.29 -0.63
C ALA A 91 9.16 10.86 -1.48
N ASN A 92 10.23 10.42 -0.83
CA ASN A 92 11.41 9.87 -1.49
C ASN A 92 11.08 8.57 -2.24
N ASN A 93 10.34 7.65 -1.62
CA ASN A 93 9.97 6.38 -2.23
C ASN A 93 9.04 6.57 -3.45
N ILE A 94 8.11 7.52 -3.41
CA ILE A 94 7.28 7.87 -4.59
C ILE A 94 8.18 8.34 -5.74
N SER A 95 9.14 9.22 -5.44
CA SER A 95 10.07 9.75 -6.43
C SER A 95 10.94 8.65 -7.06
N GLU A 96 11.44 7.72 -6.24
CA GLU A 96 12.19 6.56 -6.70
C GLU A 96 11.34 5.62 -7.57
N CYS A 97 10.11 5.32 -7.15
CA CYS A 97 9.17 4.52 -7.93
C CYS A 97 8.85 5.17 -9.29
N LEU A 98 8.71 6.49 -9.34
CA LEU A 98 8.45 7.24 -10.57
C LEU A 98 9.64 7.18 -11.53
N ASN A 99 10.85 7.29 -11.01
CA ASN A 99 12.08 7.13 -11.79
C ASN A 99 12.19 5.70 -12.36
N SER A 100 12.01 4.68 -11.52
CA SER A 100 12.06 3.27 -11.93
C SER A 100 11.00 2.94 -12.99
N TYR A 101 9.78 3.46 -12.84
CA TYR A 101 8.70 3.31 -13.82
C TYR A 101 9.07 3.93 -15.17
N ASN A 102 9.60 5.16 -15.16
CA ASN A 102 10.01 5.86 -16.37
C ASN A 102 11.17 5.15 -17.10
N GLU A 103 12.11 4.57 -16.36
CA GLU A 103 13.19 3.75 -16.93
C GLU A 103 12.67 2.47 -17.57
N LYS A 104 11.77 1.74 -16.89
CA LYS A 104 11.13 0.52 -17.44
C LYS A 104 10.35 0.83 -18.72
N MET A 105 9.61 1.94 -18.76
CA MET A 105 8.88 2.40 -19.96
C MET A 105 9.82 2.70 -21.13
N LYS A 106 10.95 3.39 -20.88
CA LYS A 106 11.96 3.66 -21.91
C LYS A 106 12.53 2.36 -22.48
N ASN A 107 12.79 1.37 -21.63
CA ASN A 107 13.33 0.07 -22.06
C ASN A 107 12.33 -0.74 -22.89
N ILE A 108 11.03 -0.73 -22.54
CA ILE A 108 9.98 -1.39 -23.33
C ILE A 108 9.88 -0.74 -24.71
N ASN A 109 9.81 0.59 -24.79
CA ASN A 109 9.71 1.32 -26.06
C ASN A 109 10.95 1.11 -26.95
N LYS A 110 12.14 1.03 -26.34
CA LYS A 110 13.40 0.75 -27.05
C LYS A 110 13.39 -0.67 -27.63
N ASN A 111 12.92 -1.66 -26.88
CA ASN A 111 12.85 -3.05 -27.33
C ASN A 111 11.86 -3.22 -28.49
N GLU A 112 10.73 -2.50 -28.49
CA GLU A 112 9.81 -2.47 -29.65
C GLU A 112 10.48 -1.88 -30.89
N HIS A 113 11.20 -0.75 -30.76
CA HIS A 113 11.88 -0.10 -31.88
C HIS A 113 13.07 -0.89 -32.42
N THR A 114 13.86 -1.55 -31.57
CA THR A 114 14.97 -2.41 -32.02
C THR A 114 14.48 -3.66 -32.74
N ASN A 115 13.34 -4.22 -32.33
CA ASN A 115 12.73 -5.36 -33.02
C ASN A 115 12.16 -4.96 -34.40
N ASN A 116 11.72 -3.71 -34.58
CA ASN A 116 11.21 -3.21 -35.85
C ASN A 116 12.32 -2.70 -36.80
N ALA A 117 13.38 -2.08 -36.28
CA ALA A 117 14.51 -1.60 -37.08
C ALA A 117 15.35 -2.74 -37.68
N ASN A 118 15.44 -3.88 -36.99
CA ASN A 118 16.06 -5.09 -37.55
C ASN A 118 15.19 -5.77 -38.64
N ASN A 119 13.92 -5.38 -38.79
CA ASN A 119 13.03 -5.90 -39.83
C ASN A 119 13.04 -5.07 -41.14
N ALA A 120 13.41 -3.79 -41.10
CA ALA A 120 13.43 -2.94 -42.31
C ALA A 120 14.59 -3.26 -43.28
N ASN A 121 15.62 -4.00 -42.82
CA ASN A 121 16.73 -4.46 -43.66
C ASN A 121 16.63 -5.94 -44.09
N PHE A 122 15.49 -6.61 -43.85
CA PHE A 122 15.32 -8.06 -44.11
C PHE A 122 14.28 -8.40 -45.19
N ILE A 123 13.93 -7.46 -46.10
CA ILE A 123 13.31 -7.83 -47.38
C ILE A 123 14.43 -8.21 -48.37
N ASN A 124 15.21 -9.23 -48.04
CA ASN A 124 16.08 -9.99 -48.95
C ASN A 124 16.80 -11.07 -48.14
N HIS A 125 16.12 -12.16 -47.80
CA HIS A 125 16.63 -13.52 -48.03
C HIS A 125 15.68 -14.58 -47.44
N SER A 126 15.22 -15.43 -48.35
CA SER A 126 15.04 -16.87 -48.23
C SER A 126 15.05 -17.50 -46.81
N SER A 127 13.90 -18.09 -46.48
CA SER A 127 13.75 -19.44 -45.93
C SER A 127 14.56 -19.86 -44.69
N ASN A 128 13.78 -20.33 -43.71
CA ASN A 128 14.09 -21.35 -42.70
C ASN A 128 14.33 -20.86 -41.26
N ASN A 129 13.41 -21.28 -40.38
CA ASN A 129 13.49 -21.36 -38.91
C ASN A 129 13.92 -20.09 -38.15
N ASN A 130 12.95 -19.31 -37.61
CA ASN A 130 13.05 -18.60 -36.32
C ASN A 130 11.74 -17.88 -35.91
N ASN A 131 10.58 -18.54 -36.02
CA ASN A 131 9.29 -17.95 -35.60
C ASN A 131 9.05 -17.94 -34.08
N ASN A 132 9.97 -18.46 -33.26
CA ASN A 132 9.80 -18.58 -31.80
C ASN A 132 10.17 -17.30 -31.02
N ASN A 133 10.90 -16.35 -31.62
CA ASN A 133 11.30 -15.10 -30.94
C ASN A 133 10.27 -13.96 -31.10
N ILE A 134 9.49 -13.97 -32.18
CA ILE A 134 8.48 -12.94 -32.48
C ILE A 134 7.27 -13.08 -31.54
N THR A 135 6.84 -14.33 -31.27
CA THR A 135 5.74 -14.63 -30.35
C THR A 135 6.13 -14.37 -28.89
N GLY A 136 7.38 -14.65 -28.49
CA GLY A 136 7.86 -14.42 -27.12
C GLY A 136 7.89 -12.94 -26.71
N GLY A 137 8.36 -12.05 -27.60
CA GLY A 137 8.40 -10.61 -27.34
C GLY A 137 7.01 -9.98 -27.22
N LEU A 138 6.09 -10.33 -28.13
CA LEU A 138 4.70 -9.87 -28.11
C LEU A 138 3.92 -10.46 -26.92
N MET A 139 4.09 -11.74 -26.60
CA MET A 139 3.44 -12.39 -25.45
C MET A 139 3.88 -11.75 -24.12
N ASN A 140 5.17 -11.39 -24.00
CA ASN A 140 5.70 -10.71 -22.82
C ASN A 140 5.18 -9.27 -22.73
N ALA A 141 5.14 -8.53 -23.84
CA ALA A 141 4.54 -7.19 -23.88
C ALA A 141 3.04 -7.20 -23.56
N MET A 142 2.30 -8.23 -24.01
CA MET A 142 0.86 -8.40 -23.75
C MET A 142 0.54 -8.54 -22.26
N ASN A 143 1.42 -9.20 -21.48
CA ASN A 143 1.25 -9.35 -20.04
C ASN A 143 1.78 -8.14 -19.24
N ILE A 144 2.89 -7.54 -19.69
CA ILE A 144 3.55 -6.44 -18.97
C ILE A 144 2.76 -5.13 -19.10
N LEU A 145 2.10 -4.86 -20.24
CA LEU A 145 1.41 -3.58 -20.47
C LEU A 145 0.22 -3.34 -19.51
N PRO A 146 -0.69 -4.31 -19.27
CA PRO A 146 -1.74 -4.16 -18.28
C PRO A 146 -1.20 -3.96 -16.87
N GLU A 147 -0.20 -4.75 -16.48
CA GLU A 147 0.46 -4.64 -15.16
C GLU A 147 1.09 -3.26 -14.96
N MET A 148 1.80 -2.76 -15.97
CA MET A 148 2.42 -1.43 -15.91
C MET A 148 1.40 -0.30 -15.91
N THR A 149 0.25 -0.48 -16.56
CA THR A 149 -0.84 0.50 -16.51
C THR A 149 -1.43 0.60 -15.11
N GLU A 150 -1.66 -0.55 -14.46
CA GLU A 150 -2.16 -0.57 -13.09
C GLU A 150 -1.13 -0.02 -12.10
N HIS A 151 0.14 -0.35 -12.26
CA HIS A 151 1.21 0.23 -11.46
C HIS A 151 1.29 1.76 -11.63
N LYS A 152 1.09 2.27 -12.84
CA LYS A 152 1.02 3.72 -13.10
C LYS A 152 -0.17 4.34 -12.37
N ARG A 153 -1.34 3.71 -12.44
CA ARG A 153 -2.57 4.18 -11.78
C ARG A 153 -2.36 4.33 -10.27
N LEU A 154 -1.77 3.32 -9.62
CA LEU A 154 -1.46 3.36 -8.18
C LEU A 154 -0.43 4.45 -7.85
N LEU A 155 0.61 4.60 -8.66
CA LEU A 155 1.62 5.62 -8.44
C LEU A 155 1.07 7.05 -8.62
N ASP A 156 0.25 7.28 -9.64
CA ASP A 156 -0.41 8.56 -9.88
C ASP A 156 -1.38 8.88 -8.72
N MET A 157 -2.11 7.88 -8.21
CA MET A 157 -2.95 8.00 -7.02
C MET A 157 -2.12 8.46 -5.80
N HIS A 158 -1.04 7.77 -5.46
CA HIS A 158 -0.21 8.13 -4.30
C HIS A 158 0.51 9.46 -4.46
N THR A 159 0.89 9.84 -5.67
CA THR A 159 1.46 11.16 -5.97
C THR A 159 0.44 12.28 -5.72
N ASN A 160 -0.82 12.07 -6.14
CA ASN A 160 -1.90 13.02 -5.84
C ASN A 160 -2.17 13.12 -4.34
N ILE A 161 -2.24 11.98 -3.63
CA ILE A 161 -2.40 11.96 -2.18
C ILE A 161 -1.25 12.72 -1.51
N LEU A 162 0.01 12.45 -1.89
CA LEU A 162 1.18 13.13 -1.37
C LEU A 162 1.07 14.64 -1.55
N THR A 163 0.71 15.09 -2.75
CA THR A 163 0.57 16.52 -3.07
C THR A 163 -0.48 17.20 -2.20
N GLU A 164 -1.63 16.54 -2.00
CA GLU A 164 -2.69 17.08 -1.14
C GLU A 164 -2.26 17.11 0.34
N LEU A 165 -1.55 16.08 0.81
CA LEU A 165 -1.01 16.06 2.17
C LEU A 165 0.02 17.18 2.40
N ILE A 166 0.90 17.45 1.42
CA ILE A 166 1.85 18.58 1.51
C ILE A 166 1.11 19.91 1.67
N LYS A 167 -0.01 20.08 0.95
CA LYS A 167 -0.83 21.28 1.04
C LYS A 167 -1.46 21.41 2.43
N GLU A 168 -2.10 20.36 2.92
CA GLU A 168 -2.73 20.32 4.25
C GLU A 168 -1.75 20.56 5.39
N ILE A 169 -0.57 19.92 5.35
CA ILE A 169 0.50 20.10 6.33
C ILE A 169 0.89 21.58 6.42
N LYS A 170 1.05 22.24 5.27
CA LYS A 170 1.43 23.66 5.20
C LYS A 170 0.31 24.59 5.64
N GLU A 171 -0.92 24.34 5.20
CA GLU A 171 -2.08 25.18 5.53
C GLU A 171 -2.41 25.15 7.01
N ARG A 172 -2.18 24.01 7.68
CA ARG A 172 -2.46 23.81 9.11
C ARG A 172 -1.24 24.01 10.01
N GLU A 173 -0.06 24.28 9.44
CA GLU A 173 1.21 24.34 10.17
C GLU A 173 1.42 23.09 11.07
N PHE A 174 1.06 21.91 10.53
CA PHE A 174 1.07 20.63 11.27
C PHE A 174 2.45 20.34 11.85
N ASP A 175 3.50 20.68 11.10
CA ASP A 175 4.90 20.57 11.51
C ASP A 175 5.16 21.21 12.88
N LYS A 176 4.60 22.40 13.13
CA LYS A 176 4.76 23.09 14.43
C LYS A 176 4.06 22.35 15.56
N PHE A 177 2.85 21.84 15.33
CA PHE A 177 2.12 21.07 16.35
C PHE A 177 2.85 19.78 16.70
N TYR A 178 3.34 19.08 15.68
CA TYR A 178 4.11 17.85 15.85
C TYR A 178 5.39 18.09 16.68
N GLU A 179 6.15 19.13 16.36
CA GLU A 179 7.37 19.50 17.12
C GLU A 179 7.05 19.86 18.57
N ASN A 180 6.06 20.73 18.78
CA ASN A 180 5.66 21.16 20.12
C ASN A 180 5.16 19.99 21.00
N GLU A 181 4.39 19.07 20.44
CA GLU A 181 3.88 17.91 21.17
C GLU A 181 4.99 16.91 21.51
N PHE A 182 6.01 16.79 20.65
CA PHE A 182 7.17 15.97 20.94
C PHE A 182 7.99 16.56 22.09
N ASP A 183 8.18 17.87 22.10
CA ASP A 183 8.91 18.59 23.15
C ASP A 183 8.16 18.58 24.51
N LEU A 184 6.83 18.50 24.49
CA LEU A 184 5.99 18.41 25.70
C LEU A 184 5.96 17.01 26.33
N ASN A 185 6.41 15.96 25.63
CA ASN A 185 6.44 14.58 26.14
C ASN A 185 7.67 14.29 27.04
N VAL A 186 8.01 15.23 27.93
CA VAL A 186 8.99 15.03 29.03
C VAL A 186 8.28 14.62 30.32
#